data_AF-A0A7J7NNV1-F1
#
_entry.id   AF-A0A7J7NNV1-F1
#
_cell.length_a   1.000
_cell.length_b   1.000
_cell.length_c   1.000
_cell.angle_alpha   90.00
_cell.angle_beta   90.00
_cell.angle_gamma   90.00
#
_symmetry.space_group_name_H-M   'P 1'
#
loop_
_entity.id
_entity.type
_entity.pdbx_description
1 polymer ?
#
loop_
_entity_poly.entity_id
_entity_poly.type
_entity_poly.pdbx_seq_one_letter_code
_entity_poly.pdbx_strand_id
1 'polypeptide(L)'
;MIREPSSNTLHAAAWSYASKSITILELVSDERGLELAKKHDNRKVCIITDSKTVLFYITGKATPNWDAKHLVDRIRNAMMDLEDYQIWYNYRETNGQQQYKQKQ
;
A
#
# COMPACT_ATOMS: atom_id res chain seq x y z
N MET A 1 -3.64 -3.60 7.55
CA MET A 1 -3.71 -4.93 8.21
C MET A 1 -2.58 -5.77 7.63
N ILE A 2 -1.83 -6.45 8.49
CA ILE A 2 -0.76 -7.37 8.11
C ILE A 2 -1.31 -8.79 8.27
N ARG A 3 -1.13 -9.60 7.23
CA ARG A 3 -1.50 -11.01 7.24
C ARG A 3 -0.31 -11.86 6.85
N GLU A 4 -0.28 -13.07 7.38
CA GLU A 4 0.55 -14.14 6.83
C GLU A 4 0.00 -14.61 5.48
N PRO A 5 0.83 -15.26 4.64
CA PRO A 5 0.38 -15.91 3.42
C PRO A 5 -0.74 -16.95 3.65
N SER A 6 -0.78 -17.59 4.83
CA SER A 6 -1.84 -18.51 5.27
C SER A 6 -3.19 -17.83 5.53
N SER A 7 -3.28 -16.51 5.32
CA SER A 7 -4.43 -15.64 5.62
C SER A 7 -4.69 -15.37 7.10
N ASN A 8 -3.83 -15.85 8.00
CA ASN A 8 -3.87 -15.47 9.41
C ASN A 8 -3.57 -13.96 9.55
N THR A 9 -4.41 -13.25 10.29
CA THR A 9 -4.16 -11.83 10.58
C THR A 9 -3.15 -11.73 11.71
N LEU A 10 -2.01 -11.09 11.45
CA LEU A 10 -0.98 -10.83 12.46
C LEU A 10 -1.32 -9.57 13.24
N HIS A 11 -1.55 -8.47 12.51
CA HIS A 11 -1.81 -7.17 13.10
C HIS A 11 -2.86 -6.40 12.29
N ALA A 12 -3.83 -5.82 12.98
CA ALA A 12 -4.80 -4.92 12.39
C ALA A 12 -4.77 -3.60 13.17
N ALA A 13 -4.90 -2.50 12.44
CA ALA A 13 -5.02 -1.18 13.04
C ALA A 13 -6.24 -0.50 12.41
N ALA A 14 -7.04 0.12 13.25
CA ALA A 14 -8.17 0.93 12.84
C ALA A 14 -7.79 2.40 13.03
N TRP A 15 -8.11 3.22 12.03
CA TRP A 15 -7.81 4.65 12.03
C TRP A 15 -9.00 5.41 11.45
N SER A 16 -9.20 6.63 11.94
CA SER A 16 -10.13 7.59 11.35
C SER A 16 -9.33 8.70 10.67
N TYR A 17 -9.66 8.98 9.41
CA TYR A 17 -9.06 10.08 8.67
C TYR A 17 -10.16 10.90 8.02
N ALA A 18 -10.19 12.21 8.31
CA ALA A 18 -11.19 13.11 7.74
C ALA A 18 -10.78 13.50 6.32
N SER A 19 -11.27 12.76 5.31
CA SER A 19 -11.07 13.08 3.90
C SER A 19 -12.34 12.79 3.10
N LYS A 20 -12.62 13.64 2.11
CA LYS A 20 -13.70 13.42 1.13
C LYS A 20 -13.25 12.57 -0.07
N SER A 21 -11.95 12.29 -0.19
CA SER A 21 -11.38 11.54 -1.31
C SER A 21 -11.07 10.11 -0.88
N ILE A 22 -11.70 9.15 -1.56
CA ILE A 22 -11.44 7.71 -1.36
C ILE A 22 -9.98 7.39 -1.61
N THR A 23 -9.37 7.94 -2.68
CA THR A 23 -7.94 7.71 -2.98
C THR A 23 -7.03 8.16 -1.84
N ILE A 24 -7.36 9.26 -1.15
CA ILE A 24 -6.57 9.72 0.01
C ILE A 24 -6.73 8.73 1.18
N LEU A 25 -7.93 8.22 1.43
CA LEU A 25 -8.17 7.22 2.48
C LEU A 25 -7.42 5.91 2.19
N GLU A 26 -7.39 5.48 0.92
CA GLU A 26 -6.64 4.31 0.48
C GLU A 26 -5.12 4.52 0.68
N LEU A 27 -4.57 5.67 0.26
CA LEU A 27 -3.15 6.00 0.49
C LEU A 27 -2.78 6.07 1.97
N VAL A 28 -3.62 6.68 2.81
CA VAL A 28 -3.42 6.69 4.26
C VAL A 28 -3.41 5.27 4.82
N SER A 29 -4.30 4.40 4.33
CA SER A 29 -4.35 3.01 4.76
C SER A 29 -3.06 2.25 4.41
N ASP A 30 -2.51 2.46 3.22
CA ASP A 30 -1.23 1.88 2.80
C ASP A 30 -0.05 2.41 3.62
N GLU A 31 0.01 3.73 3.86
CA GLU A 31 1.02 4.34 4.72
C GLU A 31 1.00 3.73 6.13
N ARG A 32 -0.17 3.69 6.77
CA ARG A 32 -0.30 3.10 8.12
C ARG A 32 -0.01 1.61 8.14
N GLY A 33 -0.30 0.90 7.06
CA GLY A 33 0.07 -0.50 6.89
C GLY A 33 1.59 -0.70 6.89
N LEU A 34 2.32 0.14 6.17
CA LEU A 34 3.79 0.12 6.11
C LEU A 34 4.42 0.54 7.44
N GLU A 35 3.91 1.58 8.10
CA GLU A 35 4.35 1.97 9.44
C GLU A 35 4.16 0.84 10.45
N LEU A 36 3.02 0.14 10.39
CA LEU A 36 2.75 -1.02 11.24
C LEU A 36 3.72 -2.16 10.93
N ALA A 37 4.03 -2.41 9.64
CA ALA A 37 4.99 -3.43 9.25
C ALA A 37 6.37 -3.13 9.84
N LYS A 38 6.84 -1.88 9.69
CA LYS A 38 8.10 -1.39 10.25
C LYS A 38 8.13 -1.49 11.77
N LYS A 39 7.04 -1.13 12.47
CA LYS A 39 6.92 -1.24 13.93
C LYS A 39 7.09 -2.67 14.43
N HIS A 40 6.65 -3.64 13.66
CA HIS A 40 6.74 -5.07 13.98
C HIS A 40 7.91 -5.77 13.28
N ASP A 41 8.88 -5.00 12.76
CA ASP A 41 10.08 -5.48 12.06
C ASP A 41 9.78 -6.43 10.87
N ASN A 42 8.61 -6.29 10.25
CA ASN A 42 8.27 -7.00 9.03
C ASN A 42 8.91 -6.29 7.83
N ARG A 43 10.06 -6.78 7.39
CA ARG A 43 10.85 -6.18 6.29
C ARG A 43 10.51 -6.72 4.90
N LYS A 44 9.74 -7.79 4.81
CA LYS A 44 9.27 -8.39 3.55
C LYS A 44 7.76 -8.22 3.44
N VAL A 45 7.30 -7.31 2.58
CA VAL A 45 5.90 -6.87 2.59
C VAL A 45 5.24 -7.05 1.23
N CYS A 46 4.03 -7.60 1.25
CA CYS A 46 3.13 -7.61 0.10
C CYS A 46 2.03 -6.56 0.31
N ILE A 47 2.02 -5.52 -0.52
CA ILE A 47 0.98 -4.49 -0.53
C ILE A 47 -0.10 -4.93 -1.52
N ILE A 48 -1.34 -5.04 -1.05
CA ILE A 48 -2.47 -5.43 -1.89
C ILE A 48 -3.43 -4.24 -1.98
N THR A 49 -3.64 -3.73 -3.19
CA THR A 49 -4.57 -2.63 -3.45
C THR A 49 -5.55 -3.02 -4.54
N ASP A 50 -6.79 -2.58 -4.45
CA ASP A 50 -7.81 -2.75 -5.48
C ASP A 50 -8.12 -1.44 -6.22
N SER A 51 -7.29 -0.41 -5.97
CA SER A 51 -7.39 0.91 -6.59
C SER A 51 -6.28 1.12 -7.60
N LYS A 52 -6.64 1.19 -8.89
CA LYS A 52 -5.67 1.43 -9.98
C LYS A 52 -4.96 2.77 -9.81
N THR A 53 -5.68 3.79 -9.33
CA THR A 53 -5.13 5.12 -9.09
C THR A 53 -4.02 5.07 -8.04
N VAL A 54 -4.29 4.43 -6.91
CA VAL A 54 -3.29 4.25 -5.83
C VAL A 54 -2.09 3.48 -6.35
N LEU A 55 -2.32 2.34 -7.02
CA LEU A 55 -1.26 1.56 -7.66
C LEU A 55 -0.38 2.42 -8.57
N PHE A 56 -0.98 3.20 -9.46
CA PHE A 56 -0.22 4.02 -10.41
C PHE A 56 0.54 5.16 -9.73
N TYR A 57 -0.04 5.74 -8.68
CA TYR A 57 0.66 6.71 -7.85
C TYR A 57 1.85 6.08 -7.15
N ILE A 58 1.70 5.01 -6.38
CA ILE A 58 2.82 4.42 -5.63
C ILE A 58 3.91 3.87 -6.55
N THR A 59 3.54 3.31 -7.72
CA THR A 59 4.48 2.77 -8.71
C THR A 59 5.07 3.82 -9.67
N GLY A 60 4.66 5.09 -9.59
CA GLY A 60 5.20 6.14 -10.46
C GLY A 60 4.70 6.12 -11.90
N LYS A 61 3.67 5.32 -12.20
CA LYS A 61 3.01 5.30 -13.52
C LYS A 61 2.07 6.49 -13.73
N ALA A 62 1.72 7.21 -12.67
CA ALA A 62 0.94 8.44 -12.75
C ALA A 62 1.47 9.47 -11.74
N THR A 63 1.30 10.75 -12.07
CA THR A 63 1.64 11.86 -11.18
C THR A 63 0.50 12.08 -10.18
N PRO A 64 0.76 12.05 -8.86
CA PRO A 64 -0.27 12.33 -7.87
C PRO A 64 -0.70 13.80 -7.93
N ASN A 65 -1.97 14.06 -7.59
CA ASN A 65 -2.42 15.42 -7.32
C ASN A 65 -1.67 16.01 -6.10
N TRP A 66 -1.72 17.34 -5.96
CA TRP A 66 -0.99 18.03 -4.90
C TRP A 66 -1.35 17.51 -3.50
N ASP A 67 -2.63 17.19 -3.28
CA ASP A 67 -3.15 16.61 -2.03
C ASP A 67 -2.56 15.24 -1.72
N ALA A 68 -2.35 14.37 -2.72
CA ALA A 68 -1.82 13.02 -2.53
C ALA A 68 -0.29 12.95 -2.54
N LYS A 69 0.38 13.97 -3.11
CA LYS A 69 1.83 13.95 -3.33
C LYS A 69 2.62 13.58 -2.06
N HIS A 70 2.32 14.25 -0.96
CA HIS A 70 3.03 14.05 0.31
C HIS A 70 2.79 12.65 0.92
N LEU A 71 1.63 12.03 0.68
CA LEU A 71 1.35 10.65 1.09
C LEU A 71 2.13 9.65 0.22
N VAL A 72 2.11 9.86 -1.10
CA VAL A 72 2.81 9.00 -2.06
C VAL A 72 4.32 9.02 -1.82
N ASP A 73 4.89 10.19 -1.57
CA ASP A 73 6.32 10.33 -1.26
C ASP A 73 6.68 9.57 0.04
N ARG A 74 5.85 9.66 1.09
CA ARG A 74 6.04 8.90 2.34
C ARG A 74 5.95 7.39 2.13
N ILE A 75 4.97 6.92 1.36
CA ILE A 75 4.80 5.49 1.03
C ILE A 75 6.01 4.96 0.27
N ARG A 76 6.46 5.68 -0.76
CA ARG A 76 7.64 5.28 -1.56
C ARG A 76 8.90 5.20 -0.72
N ASN A 77 9.14 6.20 0.14
CA ASN A 77 10.27 6.19 1.06
C ASN A 77 10.17 5.00 2.03
N ALA A 78 8.99 4.72 2.58
CA ALA A 78 8.78 3.56 3.45
C ALA A 78 9.02 2.23 2.73
N MET A 79 8.68 2.11 1.44
CA MET A 79 8.97 0.93 0.63
C MET A 79 10.47 0.76 0.36
N MET A 80 11.24 1.85 0.23
CA MET A 80 12.69 1.79 0.06
C MET A 80 13.43 1.27 1.31
N ASP A 81 12.84 1.42 2.49
CA ASP A 81 13.37 0.89 3.76
C ASP A 81 13.14 -0.63 3.94
N LEU A 82 12.43 -1.28 3.03
CA LEU A 82 12.11 -2.71 3.08
C LEU A 82 13.21 -3.56 2.44
N GLU A 83 13.41 -4.78 2.94
CA GLU A 83 14.31 -5.76 2.32
C GLU A 83 13.76 -6.28 0.99
N ASP A 84 12.45 -6.55 0.96
CA ASP A 84 11.74 -6.98 -0.23
C ASP A 84 10.29 -6.48 -0.17
N TYR A 85 9.76 -6.09 -1.31
CA TYR A 85 8.34 -5.74 -1.39
C TYR A 85 7.72 -6.13 -2.73
N GLN A 86 6.44 -6.43 -2.68
CA GLN A 86 5.62 -6.69 -3.85
C GLN A 86 4.33 -5.89 -3.76
N ILE A 87 3.83 -5.45 -4.92
CA ILE A 87 2.55 -4.76 -5.00
C ILE A 87 1.63 -5.59 -5.87
N TRP A 88 0.50 -6.01 -5.32
CA TRP A 88 -0.52 -6.77 -6.02
C TRP A 88 -1.76 -5.93 -6.21
N TYR A 89 -2.25 -5.92 -7.43
CA TYR A 89 -3.53 -5.33 -7.75
C TYR A 89 -4.61 -6.41 -7.72
N ASN A 90 -5.63 -6.21 -6.88
CA ASN A 90 -6.80 -7.08 -6.82
C ASN A 90 -7.93 -6.49 -7.66
N TYR A 91 -8.29 -7.14 -8.77
CA TYR A 91 -9.46 -6.71 -9.53
C TYR A 91 -10.73 -7.02 -8.73
N ARG A 92 -11.49 -5.99 -8.29
CA ARG A 92 -12.78 -6.21 -7.61
C ARG A 92 -13.78 -6.99 -8.48
N GLU A 93 -13.67 -6.92 -9.81
CA GLU A 93 -14.64 -7.48 -10.76
C GLU A 93 -14.31 -8.90 -11.24
N THR A 94 -13.11 -9.41 -10.95
CA THR A 94 -12.68 -10.74 -11.38
C THR A 94 -11.70 -11.26 -10.34
N ASN A 95 -11.92 -12.48 -9.83
CA ASN A 95 -11.09 -13.13 -8.81
C ASN A 95 -9.62 -13.42 -9.23
N GLY A 96 -9.01 -12.56 -10.05
CA GLY A 96 -7.63 -12.64 -10.53
C GLY A 96 -6.78 -11.53 -9.91
N GLN A 97 -5.74 -11.93 -9.18
CA GLN A 97 -4.70 -11.02 -8.69
C GLN A 97 -3.63 -10.83 -9.77
N GLN A 98 -3.16 -9.60 -9.98
CA GLN A 98 -2.02 -9.30 -10.86
C GLN A 98 -0.84 -8.72 -10.06
N GLN A 99 0.34 -9.29 -10.25
CA GLN A 99 1.56 -8.87 -9.56
C GLN A 99 2.29 -7.78 -10.33
N TYR A 100 2.68 -6.71 -9.63
CA TYR A 100 3.64 -5.73 -10.11
C TYR A 100 4.90 -5.81 -9.26
N LYS A 101 6.04 -6.14 -9.90
CA LYS A 101 7.37 -6.06 -9.28
C LYS A 101 8.12 -4.87 -9.88
N GLN A 102 8.67 -4.01 -9.03
CA GLN A 102 9.73 -3.09 -9.43
C GLN A 102 11.06 -3.76 -9.08
N LYS A 103 11.90 -4.01 -10.08
CA LYS A 103 13.30 -4.36 -9.85
C LYS A 103 14.05 -3.05 -9.60
N GLN A 104 14.81 -3.00 -8.50
CA GLN A 104 15.81 -1.96 -8.27
C GLN A 104 16.86 -1.99 -9.39
#